data_AF-A0A959I544-F1
#
_entry.id   AF-A0A959I544-F1
#
_cell.length_a   1.000
_cell.length_b   1.000
_cell.length_c   1.000
_cell.angle_alpha   90.00
_cell.angle_beta   90.00
_cell.angle_gamma   90.00
#
_symmetry.space_group_name_H-M   'P 1'
#
loop_
_entity.id
_entity.type
_entity.pdbx_description
1 polymer ?
#
loop_
_entity_poly.entity_id
_entity_poly.type
_entity_poly.pdbx_seq_one_letter_code
_entity_poly.pdbx_strand_id
1 'polypeptide(L)'
;MGKKIIIDPVTRVEGHGKVTVHLDEKGHVEDAFFHIVEFRGFERFVQGHPYWEAPLLVQRLCGICPVSHHLAAAKAIDQLVGLEPEQLSPTATKLRRLLHYGQIFQSHALHFFYLASPDLLFGFEAPPEQRNVVAVARENKELARKGILMRKFGQEIIKAIAGKKIHGIAAVPGGVHKTFTPEERDYLLQDNETPSADTMIEWSLEMVNFIKQYHDQHFQLLDHFARYPSGHLALVGPEGELELYHGRLRAIDAEGRITLNDVPNNDYLKYFTEEVEKWSYMKFPYL
;
A
#
# COMPACT_ATOMS: atom_id res chain seq x y z
N MET A 1 -3.50 -39.26 13.02
CA MET A 1 -4.19 -37.97 12.83
C MET A 1 -3.20 -36.85 13.07
N GLY A 2 -2.90 -36.06 12.05
CA GLY A 2 -1.92 -34.97 12.10
C GLY A 2 -2.27 -33.87 13.10
N LYS A 3 -1.25 -33.13 13.56
CA LYS A 3 -1.38 -31.99 14.49
C LYS A 3 -1.58 -30.70 13.68
N LYS A 4 -2.41 -29.78 14.17
CA LYS A 4 -2.61 -28.46 13.57
C LYS A 4 -2.07 -27.35 14.47
N ILE A 5 -1.21 -26.50 13.95
CA ILE A 5 -0.75 -25.26 14.59
C ILE A 5 -1.55 -24.09 14.00
N ILE A 6 -1.97 -23.15 14.85
CA ILE A 6 -2.79 -22.00 14.46
C ILE A 6 -2.13 -20.73 14.98
N ILE A 7 -1.91 -19.76 14.10
CA ILE A 7 -1.48 -18.40 14.41
C ILE A 7 -2.67 -17.48 14.11
N ASP A 8 -3.38 -17.08 15.16
CA ASP A 8 -4.61 -16.28 15.07
C ASP A 8 -4.69 -15.29 16.24
N PRO A 9 -4.63 -13.97 16.00
CA PRO A 9 -4.45 -13.32 14.69
C PRO A 9 -2.99 -13.31 14.23
N VAL A 10 -2.77 -13.12 12.92
CA VAL A 10 -1.49 -12.58 12.43
C VAL A 10 -1.37 -11.15 12.95
N THR A 11 -0.27 -10.84 13.64
CA THR A 11 -0.06 -9.53 14.28
C THR A 11 0.79 -8.61 13.40
N ARG A 12 0.68 -7.29 13.64
CA ARG A 12 1.40 -6.23 12.89
C ARG A 12 1.14 -6.23 11.38
N VAL A 13 -0.08 -6.59 10.98
CA VAL A 13 -0.60 -6.44 9.62
C VAL A 13 -1.89 -5.62 9.65
N GLU A 14 -2.34 -5.12 8.50
CA GLU A 14 -3.67 -4.52 8.37
C GLU A 14 -4.70 -5.61 8.03
N GLY A 15 -5.90 -5.48 8.60
CA GLY A 15 -6.96 -6.49 8.48
C GLY A 15 -6.77 -7.71 9.38
N HIS A 16 -7.62 -8.71 9.20
CA HIS A 16 -7.60 -9.94 9.99
C HIS A 16 -7.17 -11.14 9.13
N GLY A 17 -5.91 -11.54 9.32
CA GLY A 17 -5.34 -12.75 8.76
C GLY A 17 -5.12 -13.82 9.82
N LYS A 18 -5.16 -15.09 9.39
CA LYS A 18 -4.83 -16.26 10.20
C LYS A 18 -3.93 -17.18 9.39
N VAL A 19 -2.96 -17.83 10.04
CA VAL A 19 -2.17 -18.91 9.42
C VAL A 19 -2.47 -20.22 10.11
N THR A 20 -2.66 -21.29 9.32
CA THR A 20 -2.69 -22.65 9.87
C THR A 20 -1.63 -23.52 9.23
N VAL A 21 -0.88 -24.24 10.07
CA VAL A 21 0.18 -25.17 9.65
C VAL A 21 -0.24 -26.58 10.04
N HIS A 22 -0.30 -27.46 9.06
CA HIS A 22 -0.73 -28.85 9.20
C HIS A 22 0.50 -29.74 9.27
N LEU A 23 0.59 -30.59 10.28
CA LEU A 23 1.72 -31.49 10.50
C LEU A 23 1.30 -32.94 10.28
N ASP A 24 2.17 -33.71 9.63
CA ASP A 24 2.04 -35.16 9.50
C ASP A 24 2.22 -35.88 10.85
N GLU A 25 2.08 -37.20 10.87
CA GLU A 25 2.23 -38.01 12.09
C GLU A 25 3.66 -38.02 12.65
N LYS A 26 4.66 -37.66 11.84
CA LYS A 26 6.07 -37.52 12.23
C LYS A 26 6.41 -36.11 12.73
N GLY A 27 5.47 -35.17 12.62
CA GLY A 27 5.64 -33.78 13.02
C GLY A 27 6.26 -32.88 11.94
N HIS A 28 6.38 -33.34 10.70
CA HIS A 28 6.81 -32.49 9.58
C HIS A 28 5.64 -31.67 9.05
N VAL A 29 5.93 -30.47 8.53
CA VAL A 29 4.92 -29.64 7.87
C VAL A 29 4.49 -30.32 6.56
N GLU A 30 3.19 -30.62 6.48
CA GLU A 30 2.54 -31.14 5.28
C GLU A 30 2.02 -29.98 4.43
N ASP A 31 1.28 -29.05 5.04
CA ASP A 31 0.70 -27.89 4.38
C ASP A 31 0.68 -26.65 5.30
N ALA A 32 0.63 -25.47 4.68
CA ALA A 32 0.37 -24.21 5.38
C ALA A 32 -0.57 -23.31 4.56
N PHE A 33 -1.54 -22.69 5.24
CA PHE A 33 -2.58 -21.87 4.61
C PHE A 33 -2.66 -20.49 5.26
N PHE A 34 -2.84 -19.44 4.44
CA PHE A 34 -3.09 -18.06 4.87
C PHE A 34 -4.53 -17.62 4.62
N HIS A 35 -5.31 -17.54 5.69
CA HIS A 35 -6.74 -17.25 5.64
C HIS A 35 -7.00 -15.76 5.85
N ILE A 36 -7.75 -15.14 4.95
CA ILE A 36 -8.47 -13.91 5.27
C ILE A 36 -9.86 -14.28 5.78
N VAL A 37 -10.16 -13.89 7.02
CA VAL A 37 -11.36 -14.33 7.74
C VAL A 37 -12.46 -13.27 7.78
N GLU A 38 -12.22 -12.10 7.18
CA GLU A 38 -13.19 -11.01 7.11
C GLU A 38 -13.88 -10.92 5.75
N PHE A 39 -15.15 -10.56 5.79
CA PHE A 39 -15.96 -10.23 4.63
C PHE A 39 -16.80 -8.97 4.93
N ARG A 40 -16.97 -8.10 3.93
CA ARG A 40 -17.79 -6.87 4.02
C ARG A 40 -18.82 -6.72 2.89
N GLY A 41 -18.57 -7.30 1.71
CA GLY A 41 -19.54 -7.32 0.60
C GLY A 41 -19.74 -5.99 -0.14
N PHE A 42 -18.72 -5.14 -0.23
CA PHE A 42 -18.79 -3.79 -0.85
C PHE A 42 -19.40 -3.76 -2.24
N GLU A 43 -18.92 -4.65 -3.12
CA GLU A 43 -19.35 -4.74 -4.52
C GLU A 43 -20.86 -4.98 -4.67
N ARG A 44 -21.50 -5.56 -3.64
CA ARG A 44 -22.95 -5.78 -3.60
C ARG A 44 -23.69 -4.61 -2.96
N PHE A 45 -23.25 -4.14 -1.79
CA PHE A 45 -24.01 -3.09 -1.09
C PHE A 45 -23.97 -1.73 -1.80
N VAL A 46 -22.92 -1.45 -2.58
CA VAL A 46 -22.79 -0.17 -3.28
C VAL A 46 -23.81 -0.03 -4.44
N GLN A 47 -24.43 -1.13 -4.85
CA GLN A 47 -25.43 -1.11 -5.93
C GLN A 47 -26.66 -0.30 -5.51
N GLY A 48 -27.11 0.59 -6.39
CA GLY A 48 -28.24 1.50 -6.12
C GLY A 48 -27.84 2.83 -5.47
N HIS A 49 -26.58 2.99 -5.01
CA HIS A 49 -26.07 4.30 -4.63
C HIS A 49 -25.82 5.17 -5.87
N PRO A 50 -26.03 6.49 -5.76
CA PRO A 50 -25.59 7.42 -6.79
C PRO A 50 -24.08 7.33 -7.03
N TYR A 51 -23.65 7.33 -8.30
CA TYR A 51 -22.24 7.07 -8.65
C TYR A 51 -21.26 8.04 -7.97
N TRP A 52 -21.65 9.30 -7.76
CA TRP A 52 -20.81 10.32 -7.13
C TRP A 52 -20.50 10.05 -5.65
N GLU A 53 -21.22 9.14 -4.99
CA GLU A 53 -20.93 8.72 -3.62
C GLU A 53 -19.80 7.68 -3.55
N ALA A 54 -19.47 7.00 -4.65
CA ALA A 54 -18.50 5.91 -4.64
C ALA A 54 -17.13 6.29 -4.03
N PRO A 55 -16.50 7.44 -4.33
CA PRO A 55 -15.22 7.84 -3.74
C PRO A 55 -15.31 8.15 -2.25
N LEU A 56 -16.51 8.36 -1.72
CA LEU A 56 -16.77 8.48 -0.29
C LEU A 56 -16.93 7.09 0.31
N LEU A 57 -17.79 6.24 -0.25
CA LEU A 57 -18.08 4.94 0.34
C LEU A 57 -16.87 4.00 0.32
N VAL A 58 -16.20 3.87 -0.83
CA VAL A 58 -15.14 2.86 -1.04
C VAL A 58 -13.89 3.10 -0.20
N GLN A 59 -13.58 4.36 0.12
CA GLN A 59 -12.40 4.66 0.92
C GLN A 59 -12.55 4.25 2.39
N ARG A 60 -13.73 3.80 2.85
CA ARG A 60 -13.93 3.23 4.20
C ARG A 60 -13.53 1.77 4.31
N LEU A 61 -13.13 1.13 3.20
CA LEU A 61 -12.66 -0.25 3.20
C LEU A 61 -11.36 -0.46 3.97
N CYS A 62 -10.49 0.55 4.01
CA CYS A 62 -9.20 0.47 4.69
C CYS A 62 -8.83 1.83 5.32
N GLY A 63 -8.29 1.79 6.54
CA GLY A 63 -7.82 2.99 7.25
C GLY A 63 -6.45 3.51 6.78
N ILE A 64 -5.66 2.69 6.08
CA ILE A 64 -4.29 3.03 5.64
C ILE A 64 -4.25 3.52 4.19
N CYS A 65 -5.05 2.91 3.30
CA CYS A 65 -5.08 3.26 1.88
C CYS A 65 -6.36 3.97 1.38
N PRO A 66 -7.04 4.84 2.18
CA PRO A 66 -8.31 5.44 1.75
C PRO A 66 -8.13 6.36 0.54
N VAL A 67 -6.98 7.00 0.40
CA VAL A 67 -6.71 7.89 -0.75
C VAL A 67 -6.61 7.10 -2.06
N SER A 68 -6.07 5.88 -2.06
CA SER A 68 -6.00 5.02 -3.27
C SER A 68 -7.40 4.68 -3.72
N HIS A 69 -8.25 4.25 -2.79
CA HIS A 69 -9.66 3.98 -3.04
C HIS A 69 -10.40 5.22 -3.54
N HIS A 70 -10.19 6.37 -2.90
CA HIS A 70 -10.80 7.64 -3.30
C HIS A 70 -10.42 8.03 -4.74
N LEU A 71 -9.13 7.95 -5.08
CA LEU A 71 -8.64 8.30 -6.42
C LEU A 71 -9.02 7.27 -7.48
N ALA A 72 -8.99 5.98 -7.17
CA ALA A 72 -9.42 4.93 -8.09
C ALA A 72 -10.91 5.09 -8.46
N ALA A 73 -11.78 5.31 -7.48
CA ALA A 73 -13.19 5.56 -7.74
C ALA A 73 -13.42 6.91 -8.43
N ALA A 74 -12.66 7.95 -8.10
CA ALA A 74 -12.76 9.23 -8.80
C ALA A 74 -12.39 9.09 -10.29
N LYS A 75 -11.31 8.35 -10.61
CA LYS A 75 -10.93 8.05 -12.00
C LYS A 75 -12.01 7.27 -12.75
N ALA A 76 -12.62 6.26 -12.11
CA ALA A 76 -13.73 5.53 -12.70
C ALA A 76 -14.94 6.43 -12.99
N ILE A 77 -15.21 7.40 -12.12
CA ILE A 77 -16.30 8.36 -12.32
C ILE A 77 -15.95 9.40 -13.40
N ASP A 78 -14.70 9.85 -13.49
CA ASP A 78 -14.28 10.73 -14.58
C ASP A 78 -14.61 10.08 -15.94
N GLN A 79 -14.24 8.80 -16.10
CA GLN A 79 -14.56 8.04 -17.31
C GLN A 79 -16.07 7.89 -17.52
N LEU A 80 -16.83 7.65 -16.45
CA LEU A 80 -18.29 7.56 -16.52
C LEU A 80 -18.95 8.86 -17.01
N VAL A 81 -18.38 10.02 -16.68
CA VAL A 81 -18.86 11.34 -17.16
C VAL A 81 -18.24 11.77 -18.48
N GLY A 82 -17.52 10.86 -19.16
CA GLY A 82 -16.94 11.08 -20.49
C GLY A 82 -15.59 11.81 -20.48
N LEU A 83 -14.86 11.76 -19.36
CA LEU A 83 -13.52 12.34 -19.22
C LEU A 83 -12.50 11.23 -19.00
N GLU A 84 -11.57 11.09 -19.95
CA GLU A 84 -10.39 10.25 -19.74
C GLU A 84 -9.40 10.93 -18.80
N PRO A 85 -8.60 10.17 -18.03
CA PRO A 85 -7.65 10.73 -17.07
C PRO A 85 -6.65 11.74 -17.68
N GLU A 86 -6.30 11.59 -18.95
CA GLU A 86 -5.44 12.50 -19.72
C GLU A 86 -6.11 13.84 -20.05
N GLN A 87 -7.44 13.89 -20.01
CA GLN A 87 -8.22 15.10 -20.29
C GLN A 87 -8.43 15.98 -19.05
N LEU A 88 -8.01 15.51 -17.86
CA LEU A 88 -8.03 16.32 -16.65
C LEU A 88 -7.11 17.53 -16.79
N SER A 89 -7.51 18.66 -16.21
CA SER A 89 -6.66 19.85 -16.19
C SER A 89 -5.29 19.55 -15.54
N PRO A 90 -4.20 20.21 -15.97
CA PRO A 90 -2.88 20.01 -15.37
C PRO A 90 -2.86 20.16 -13.84
N THR A 91 -3.66 21.08 -13.30
CA THR A 91 -3.81 21.30 -11.86
C THR A 91 -4.47 20.11 -11.17
N ALA A 92 -5.59 19.60 -11.71
CA ALA A 92 -6.27 18.45 -11.14
C ALA A 92 -5.36 17.21 -11.14
N THR A 93 -4.67 16.94 -12.24
CA THR A 93 -3.73 15.83 -12.36
C THR A 93 -2.59 15.96 -11.34
N LYS A 94 -1.95 17.13 -11.23
CA LYS A 94 -0.86 17.36 -10.26
C LYS A 94 -1.32 17.20 -8.82
N LEU A 95 -2.50 17.71 -8.46
CA LEU A 95 -3.03 17.61 -7.10
C LEU A 95 -3.43 16.18 -6.73
N ARG A 96 -4.05 15.44 -7.65
CA ARG A 96 -4.35 14.02 -7.42
C ARG A 96 -3.08 13.18 -7.32
N ARG A 97 -2.04 13.45 -8.12
CA ARG A 97 -0.72 12.80 -8.01
C ARG A 97 -0.04 13.14 -6.68
N LEU A 98 0.02 14.41 -6.29
CA LEU A 98 0.61 14.82 -5.01
C LEU A 98 -0.10 14.16 -3.82
N LEU A 99 -1.43 14.11 -3.87
CA LEU A 99 -2.24 13.42 -2.88
C LEU A 99 -1.89 11.92 -2.80
N HIS A 100 -1.74 11.26 -3.95
CA HIS A 100 -1.36 9.84 -3.98
C HIS A 100 0.08 9.61 -3.50
N TYR A 101 1.03 10.49 -3.84
CA TYR A 101 2.40 10.40 -3.35
C TYR A 101 2.50 10.59 -1.84
N GLY A 102 1.74 11.53 -1.27
CA GLY A 102 1.62 11.66 0.18
C GLY A 102 1.09 10.37 0.84
N GLN A 103 0.15 9.70 0.19
CA GLN A 103 -0.38 8.41 0.65
C GLN A 103 0.63 7.27 0.58
N ILE A 104 1.34 7.10 -0.54
CA ILE A 104 2.36 6.07 -0.69
C ILE A 104 3.45 6.29 0.36
N PHE A 105 3.92 7.53 0.50
CA PHE A 105 4.95 7.90 1.46
C PHE A 105 4.55 7.57 2.90
N GLN A 106 3.37 8.03 3.36
CA GLN A 106 2.94 7.73 4.74
C GLN A 106 2.67 6.23 4.96
N SER A 107 2.21 5.51 3.93
CA SER A 107 1.89 4.09 4.05
C SER A 107 3.17 3.26 4.14
N HIS A 108 4.19 3.57 3.34
CA HIS A 108 5.49 2.92 3.43
C HIS A 108 6.19 3.23 4.75
N ALA A 109 6.15 4.49 5.21
CA ALA A 109 6.65 4.86 6.53
C ALA A 109 5.90 4.10 7.65
N LEU A 110 4.57 4.03 7.58
CA LEU A 110 3.79 3.25 8.54
C LEU A 110 4.23 1.79 8.57
N HIS A 111 4.27 1.12 7.42
CA HIS A 111 4.63 -0.28 7.33
C HIS A 111 6.05 -0.54 7.85
N PHE A 112 7.04 0.18 7.32
CA PHE A 112 8.43 -0.05 7.70
C PHE A 112 8.65 0.20 9.19
N PHE A 113 8.31 1.39 9.69
CA PHE A 113 8.67 1.77 11.05
C PHE A 113 7.79 1.13 12.13
N TYR A 114 6.49 0.97 11.89
CA TYR A 114 5.56 0.48 12.92
C TYR A 114 5.32 -1.02 12.85
N LEU A 115 5.43 -1.63 11.67
CA LEU A 115 5.06 -3.01 11.44
C LEU A 115 6.28 -3.91 11.24
N ALA A 116 7.14 -3.62 10.26
CA ALA A 116 8.27 -4.48 9.89
C ALA A 116 9.51 -4.31 10.77
N SER A 117 9.88 -3.07 11.10
CA SER A 117 11.17 -2.78 11.76
C SER A 117 11.39 -3.49 13.10
N PRO A 118 10.38 -3.78 13.95
CA PRO A 118 10.64 -4.51 15.19
C PRO A 118 11.24 -5.90 14.96
N ASP A 119 10.86 -6.60 13.88
CA ASP A 119 11.46 -7.89 13.53
C ASP A 119 12.91 -7.72 13.06
N LEU A 120 13.16 -6.71 12.21
CA LEU A 120 14.48 -6.46 11.64
C LEU A 120 15.49 -5.98 12.69
N LEU A 121 15.05 -5.15 13.63
CA LEU A 121 15.92 -4.52 14.64
C LEU A 121 16.24 -5.44 15.82
N PHE A 122 15.26 -6.19 16.29
CA PHE A 122 15.43 -7.04 17.48
C PHE A 122 15.69 -8.52 17.14
N GLY A 123 15.42 -8.91 15.89
CA GLY A 123 15.53 -10.30 15.43
C GLY A 123 14.19 -11.04 15.51
N PHE A 124 14.04 -12.06 14.68
CA PHE A 124 12.76 -12.77 14.51
C PHE A 124 12.39 -13.65 15.73
N GLU A 125 13.41 -14.01 16.52
CA GLU A 125 13.30 -14.78 17.77
C GLU A 125 13.20 -13.89 19.02
N ALA A 126 13.17 -12.56 18.87
CA ALA A 126 13.05 -11.66 20.00
C ALA A 126 11.72 -11.90 20.76
N PRO A 127 11.71 -11.72 22.10
CA PRO A 127 10.50 -11.90 22.88
C PRO A 127 9.34 -11.02 22.37
N PRO A 128 8.09 -11.51 22.35
CA PRO A 128 6.93 -10.75 21.84
C PRO A 128 6.75 -9.36 22.50
N GLU A 129 7.06 -9.25 23.78
CA GLU A 129 7.02 -8.01 24.55
C GLU A 129 8.03 -6.94 24.08
N GLN A 130 9.09 -7.35 23.38
CA GLN A 130 10.09 -6.47 22.78
C GLN A 130 9.81 -6.22 21.29
N ARG A 131 9.18 -7.16 20.58
CA ARG A 131 9.03 -7.09 19.12
C ARG A 131 7.86 -6.21 18.65
N ASN A 132 7.87 -4.95 19.09
CA ASN A 132 6.82 -3.97 18.79
C ASN A 132 7.38 -2.53 18.73
N VAL A 133 6.58 -1.61 18.18
CA VAL A 133 6.96 -0.21 17.97
C VAL A 133 7.26 0.55 19.27
N VAL A 134 6.69 0.14 20.42
CA VAL A 134 6.96 0.80 21.70
C VAL A 134 8.39 0.53 22.16
N ALA A 135 8.89 -0.69 21.96
CA ALA A 135 10.28 -1.02 22.22
C ALA A 135 11.22 -0.29 21.25
N VAL A 136 10.87 -0.22 19.95
CA VAL A 136 11.63 0.58 18.97
C VAL A 136 11.73 2.04 19.44
N ALA A 137 10.64 2.62 19.92
CA ALA A 137 10.65 4.00 20.43
C ALA A 137 11.48 4.18 21.71
N ARG A 138 11.66 3.14 22.53
CA ARG A 138 12.49 3.20 23.75
C ARG A 138 13.97 3.04 23.44
N GLU A 139 14.30 2.05 22.61
CA GLU A 139 15.68 1.61 22.35
C GLU A 139 16.31 2.32 21.15
N ASN A 140 15.50 2.75 20.17
CA ASN A 140 15.95 3.44 18.96
C ASN A 140 15.12 4.71 18.70
N LYS A 141 15.24 5.66 19.63
CA LYS A 141 14.44 6.90 19.69
C LYS A 141 14.49 7.71 18.40
N GLU A 142 15.67 7.90 17.82
CA GLU A 142 15.81 8.67 16.58
C GLU A 142 15.11 8.00 15.40
N LEU A 143 15.25 6.67 15.26
CA LEU A 143 14.57 5.93 14.20
C LEU A 143 13.05 6.01 14.34
N ALA A 144 12.54 5.84 15.56
CA ALA A 144 11.11 5.98 15.83
C ALA A 144 10.61 7.42 15.55
N ARG A 145 11.38 8.44 15.95
CA ARG A 145 11.06 9.84 15.67
C ARG A 145 11.00 10.11 14.16
N LYS A 146 11.97 9.62 13.40
CA LYS A 146 11.96 9.70 11.93
C LYS A 146 10.72 9.05 11.34
N GLY A 147 10.40 7.82 11.75
CA GLY A 147 9.19 7.11 11.27
C GLY A 147 7.89 7.86 11.55
N ILE A 148 7.73 8.42 12.75
CA ILE A 148 6.56 9.23 13.13
C ILE A 148 6.45 10.47 12.24
N LEU A 149 7.56 11.19 12.04
CA LEU A 149 7.58 12.44 11.30
C LEU A 149 7.44 12.23 9.79
N MET A 150 8.03 11.18 9.22
CA MET A 150 7.82 10.79 7.81
C MET A 150 6.36 10.45 7.55
N ARG A 151 5.75 9.65 8.44
CA ARG A 151 4.31 9.38 8.35
C ARG A 151 3.48 10.66 8.51
N LYS A 152 3.84 11.54 9.44
CA LYS A 152 3.15 12.84 9.64
C LYS A 152 3.21 13.67 8.36
N PHE A 153 4.36 13.78 7.71
CA PHE A 153 4.54 14.57 6.50
C PHE A 153 3.60 14.13 5.36
N GLY A 154 3.57 12.83 5.04
CA GLY A 154 2.63 12.32 4.02
C GLY A 154 1.16 12.55 4.39
N GLN A 155 0.82 12.48 5.68
CA GLN A 155 -0.52 12.81 6.17
C GLN A 155 -0.83 14.32 6.12
N GLU A 156 0.14 15.21 6.30
CA GLU A 156 -0.06 16.65 6.11
C GLU A 156 -0.29 17.00 4.63
N ILE A 157 0.39 16.34 3.69
CA ILE A 157 0.07 16.45 2.25
C ILE A 157 -1.40 16.07 2.01
N ILE A 158 -1.82 14.91 2.54
CA ILE A 158 -3.19 14.43 2.38
C ILE A 158 -4.19 15.41 2.99
N LYS A 159 -3.92 15.94 4.19
CA LYS A 159 -4.78 16.94 4.84
C LYS A 159 -4.85 18.25 4.04
N ALA A 160 -3.72 18.71 3.51
CA ALA A 160 -3.67 19.92 2.71
C ALA A 160 -4.52 19.79 1.43
N ILE A 161 -4.61 18.62 0.81
CA ILE A 161 -5.37 18.46 -0.43
C ILE A 161 -6.81 17.97 -0.20
N ALA A 162 -7.00 17.02 0.71
CA ALA A 162 -8.27 16.34 0.95
C ALA A 162 -9.02 16.84 2.20
N GLY A 163 -8.50 17.86 2.87
CA GLY A 163 -9.07 18.48 4.08
C GLY A 163 -8.92 17.68 5.37
N LYS A 164 -8.74 16.35 5.27
CA LYS A 164 -8.53 15.44 6.41
C LYS A 164 -7.42 14.45 6.09
N LYS A 165 -6.69 14.02 7.12
CA LYS A 165 -5.62 13.00 7.02
C LYS A 165 -6.12 11.62 6.60
N ILE A 166 -7.35 11.27 6.99
CA ILE A 166 -7.99 9.98 6.75
C ILE A 166 -9.42 10.25 6.31
N HIS A 167 -9.85 9.55 5.26
CA HIS A 167 -11.18 9.66 4.67
C HIS A 167 -11.58 11.09 4.26
N GLY A 168 -10.62 11.84 3.72
CA GLY A 168 -10.84 13.17 3.15
C GLY A 168 -11.58 13.13 1.81
N ILE A 169 -11.81 14.31 1.25
CA ILE A 169 -12.43 14.48 -0.07
C ILE A 169 -11.55 15.47 -0.81
N ALA A 170 -11.08 15.12 -2.00
CA ALA A 170 -10.34 16.03 -2.87
C ALA A 170 -10.86 15.93 -4.30
N ALA A 171 -10.90 14.70 -4.81
CA ALA A 171 -11.30 14.41 -6.18
C ALA A 171 -12.83 14.42 -6.32
N VAL A 172 -13.27 15.14 -7.34
CA VAL A 172 -14.67 15.21 -7.80
C VAL A 172 -14.69 14.88 -9.30
N PRO A 173 -15.85 14.54 -9.88
CA PRO A 173 -15.93 14.24 -11.31
C PRO A 173 -15.32 15.38 -12.14
N GLY A 174 -14.33 15.05 -12.97
CA GLY A 174 -13.62 15.99 -13.85
C GLY A 174 -12.48 16.79 -13.19
N GLY A 175 -12.17 16.57 -11.91
CA GLY A 175 -10.99 17.20 -11.32
C GLY A 175 -10.89 17.14 -9.80
N VAL A 176 -10.65 18.29 -9.18
CA VAL A 176 -10.53 18.47 -7.73
C VAL A 176 -11.29 19.72 -7.33
N HIS A 177 -11.89 19.72 -6.14
CA HIS A 177 -12.68 20.87 -5.68
C HIS A 177 -11.87 21.84 -4.80
N LYS A 178 -10.69 21.42 -4.32
CA LYS A 178 -9.82 22.22 -3.45
C LYS A 178 -8.65 22.82 -4.24
N THR A 179 -8.32 24.07 -3.94
CA THR A 179 -7.09 24.75 -4.36
C THR A 179 -5.95 24.50 -3.39
N PHE A 180 -4.71 24.44 -3.89
CA PHE A 180 -3.50 24.30 -3.08
C PHE A 180 -2.74 25.62 -3.11
N THR A 181 -2.64 26.29 -1.95
CA THR A 181 -2.11 27.66 -1.90
C THR A 181 -0.58 27.69 -1.83
N PRO A 182 0.07 28.82 -2.19
CA PRO A 182 1.50 28.99 -1.99
C PRO A 182 1.92 28.75 -0.53
N GLU A 183 1.11 29.16 0.44
CA GLU A 183 1.39 28.97 1.87
C GLU A 183 1.34 27.49 2.27
N GLU A 184 0.36 26.73 1.76
CA GLU A 184 0.28 25.27 1.97
C GLU A 184 1.46 24.54 1.33
N ARG A 185 1.91 24.99 0.16
CA ARG A 185 3.12 24.49 -0.50
C ARG A 185 4.36 24.80 0.33
N ASP A 186 4.54 26.05 0.73
CA ASP A 186 5.73 26.52 1.44
C ASP A 186 5.87 25.86 2.81
N TYR A 187 4.74 25.57 3.47
CA TYR A 187 4.71 24.76 4.70
C TYR A 187 5.33 23.36 4.52
N LEU A 188 5.21 22.74 3.34
CA LEU A 188 5.82 21.43 3.07
C LEU A 188 7.26 21.53 2.58
N LEU A 189 7.67 22.69 2.05
CA LEU A 189 9.02 22.90 1.53
C LEU A 189 10.00 23.46 2.56
N GLN A 190 9.52 24.01 3.68
CA GLN A 190 10.35 24.62 4.71
C GLN A 190 10.29 23.81 6.00
N ASP A 191 11.41 23.76 6.72
CA ASP A 191 11.44 23.17 8.06
C ASP A 191 10.64 24.02 9.04
N ASN A 192 9.64 23.41 9.66
CA ASN A 192 8.81 24.03 10.69
C ASN A 192 8.48 23.02 11.80
N GLU A 193 7.24 22.93 12.23
CA GLU A 193 6.76 21.86 13.13
C GLU A 193 6.72 20.48 12.46
N THR A 194 6.82 20.44 11.13
CA THR A 194 7.01 19.26 10.32
C THR A 194 8.29 19.48 9.49
N PRO A 195 9.22 18.52 9.43
CA PRO A 195 10.40 18.68 8.60
C PRO A 195 10.01 18.75 7.11
N SER A 196 10.84 19.46 6.34
CA SER A 196 10.62 19.75 4.93
C SER A 196 10.65 18.52 4.03
N ALA A 197 10.18 18.70 2.79
CA ALA A 197 10.32 17.71 1.73
C ALA A 197 11.78 17.27 1.51
N ASP A 198 12.73 18.20 1.60
CA ASP A 198 14.16 17.89 1.45
C ASP A 198 14.66 17.00 2.59
N THR A 199 14.25 17.27 3.83
CA THR A 199 14.53 16.37 4.96
C THR A 199 13.89 15.00 4.78
N MET A 200 12.68 14.92 4.21
CA MET A 200 12.04 13.63 3.91
C MET A 200 12.83 12.82 2.88
N ILE A 201 13.41 13.48 1.88
CA ILE A 201 14.28 12.84 0.89
C ILE A 201 15.54 12.30 1.57
N GLU A 202 16.20 13.13 2.38
CA GLU A 202 17.39 12.73 3.14
C GLU A 202 17.13 11.49 3.99
N TRP A 203 16.08 11.53 4.83
CA TRP A 203 15.73 10.40 5.70
C TRP A 203 15.30 9.16 4.92
N SER A 204 14.65 9.33 3.76
CA SER A 204 14.32 8.19 2.89
C SER A 204 15.58 7.51 2.36
N LEU A 205 16.57 8.29 1.91
CA LEU A 205 17.86 7.76 1.46
C LEU A 205 18.63 7.08 2.59
N GLU A 206 18.57 7.62 3.81
CA GLU A 206 19.12 6.94 4.98
C GLU A 206 18.48 5.56 5.22
N MET A 207 17.15 5.45 5.08
CA MET A 207 16.45 4.17 5.26
C MET A 207 16.76 3.16 4.14
N VAL A 208 16.96 3.65 2.92
CA VAL A 208 17.46 2.81 1.81
C VAL A 208 18.87 2.29 2.12
N ASN A 209 19.75 3.14 2.66
CA ASN A 209 21.08 2.71 3.07
C ASN A 209 21.03 1.71 4.23
N PHE A 210 20.15 1.94 5.22
CA PHE A 210 19.93 1.03 6.33
C PHE A 210 19.51 -0.36 5.83
N ILE A 211 18.50 -0.45 4.96
CA ILE A 211 18.02 -1.76 4.49
C ILE A 211 19.05 -2.46 3.60
N LYS A 212 19.85 -1.71 2.84
CA LYS A 212 20.97 -2.27 2.07
C LYS A 212 22.02 -2.89 2.99
N GLN A 213 22.44 -2.19 4.04
CA GLN A 213 23.40 -2.71 5.02
C GLN A 213 22.84 -3.92 5.78
N TYR A 214 21.55 -3.88 6.12
CA TYR A 214 20.85 -5.01 6.73
C TYR A 214 20.85 -6.21 5.78
N HIS A 215 20.57 -5.99 4.50
CA HIS A 215 20.63 -7.05 3.49
C HIS A 215 22.03 -7.67 3.38
N ASP A 216 23.08 -6.86 3.29
CA ASP A 216 24.47 -7.35 3.22
C ASP A 216 24.81 -8.28 4.40
N GLN A 217 24.24 -8.04 5.58
CA GLN A 217 24.44 -8.85 6.79
C GLN A 217 23.53 -10.08 6.88
N HIS A 218 22.35 -10.04 6.25
CA HIS A 218 21.30 -11.04 6.40
C HIS A 218 20.84 -11.69 5.09
N PHE A 219 21.63 -11.57 4.01
CA PHE A 219 21.27 -12.01 2.66
C PHE A 219 20.88 -13.48 2.58
N GLN A 220 21.50 -14.35 3.40
CA GLN A 220 21.16 -15.78 3.44
C GLN A 220 19.68 -16.01 3.77
N LEU A 221 19.13 -15.23 4.70
CA LEU A 221 17.71 -15.30 5.04
C LEU A 221 16.86 -14.58 4.00
N LEU A 222 17.21 -13.34 3.66
CA LEU A 222 16.37 -12.47 2.82
C LEU A 222 16.25 -12.96 1.37
N ASP A 223 17.30 -13.57 0.82
CA ASP A 223 17.30 -14.05 -0.58
C ASP A 223 16.68 -15.44 -0.76
N HIS A 224 16.44 -16.16 0.34
CA HIS A 224 15.98 -17.56 0.30
C HIS A 224 14.64 -17.78 0.99
N PHE A 225 14.25 -16.93 1.95
CA PHE A 225 13.00 -17.10 2.67
C PHE A 225 11.80 -17.02 1.73
N ALA A 226 11.01 -18.09 1.68
CA ALA A 226 9.80 -18.22 0.87
C ALA A 226 9.99 -17.83 -0.62
N ARG A 227 11.18 -18.05 -1.18
CA ARG A 227 11.46 -17.76 -2.59
C ARG A 227 10.77 -18.76 -3.51
N TYR A 228 10.02 -18.25 -4.49
CA TYR A 228 9.47 -19.04 -5.61
C TYR A 228 9.37 -18.17 -6.88
N PRO A 229 9.47 -18.76 -8.08
CA PRO A 229 9.29 -18.02 -9.33
C PRO A 229 7.83 -17.57 -9.49
N SER A 230 7.63 -16.30 -9.81
CA SER A 230 6.31 -15.70 -10.01
C SER A 230 6.33 -14.57 -11.04
N GLY A 231 5.16 -14.23 -11.56
CA GLY A 231 4.98 -13.04 -12.39
C GLY A 231 4.85 -11.77 -11.55
N HIS A 232 5.23 -10.63 -12.14
CA HIS A 232 5.12 -9.32 -11.50
C HIS A 232 4.29 -8.39 -12.38
N LEU A 233 3.31 -7.69 -11.79
CA LEU A 233 2.41 -6.75 -12.44
C LEU A 233 2.66 -5.35 -11.91
N ALA A 234 2.73 -4.37 -12.80
CA ALA A 234 2.83 -2.95 -12.44
C ALA A 234 2.06 -2.06 -13.42
N LEU A 235 1.80 -0.83 -12.99
CA LEU A 235 1.50 0.27 -13.90
C LEU A 235 2.81 0.87 -14.41
N VAL A 236 2.86 1.14 -15.71
CA VAL A 236 3.99 1.80 -16.38
C VAL A 236 3.53 3.03 -17.14
N GLY A 237 4.40 4.04 -17.19
CA GLY A 237 4.23 5.23 -18.02
C GLY A 237 4.60 4.96 -19.49
N PRO A 238 4.47 5.96 -20.37
CA PRO A 238 4.70 5.82 -21.81
C PRO A 238 6.11 5.35 -22.20
N GLU A 239 7.11 5.64 -21.37
CA GLU A 239 8.52 5.26 -21.60
C GLU A 239 8.91 4.00 -20.78
N GLY A 240 7.93 3.33 -20.17
CA GLY A 240 8.15 2.16 -19.31
C GLY A 240 8.61 2.50 -17.89
N GLU A 241 8.56 3.76 -17.50
CA GLU A 241 8.89 4.24 -16.16
C GLU A 241 7.83 3.84 -15.11
N LEU A 242 8.23 3.80 -13.84
CA LEU A 242 7.30 3.55 -12.73
C LEU A 242 6.19 4.60 -12.71
N GLU A 243 4.94 4.14 -12.68
CA GLU A 243 3.77 5.00 -12.57
C GLU A 243 2.85 4.51 -11.46
N LEU A 244 2.48 5.41 -10.55
CA LEU A 244 1.68 5.07 -9.36
C LEU A 244 0.23 5.57 -9.46
N TYR A 245 -0.04 6.56 -10.30
CA TYR A 245 -1.34 7.22 -10.40
C TYR A 245 -2.14 6.78 -11.63
N HIS A 246 -1.57 6.87 -12.84
CA HIS A 246 -2.26 6.51 -14.08
C HIS A 246 -1.29 6.10 -15.19
N GLY A 247 -1.36 4.84 -15.60
CA GLY A 247 -0.54 4.27 -16.66
C GLY A 247 -1.16 2.99 -17.24
N ARG A 248 -0.35 2.24 -18.00
CA ARG A 248 -0.74 0.98 -18.66
C ARG A 248 -0.30 -0.22 -17.82
N LEU A 249 -0.99 -1.34 -17.91
CA LEU A 249 -0.66 -2.55 -17.16
C LEU A 249 0.42 -3.34 -17.90
N ARG A 250 1.56 -3.58 -17.24
CA ARG A 250 2.64 -4.46 -17.72
C ARG A 250 2.84 -5.61 -16.75
N ALA A 251 2.91 -6.82 -17.27
CA ALA A 251 3.32 -8.00 -16.51
C ALA A 251 4.58 -8.63 -17.12
N ILE A 252 5.45 -9.13 -16.24
CA ILE A 252 6.62 -9.95 -16.60
C ILE A 252 6.56 -11.29 -15.87
N ASP A 253 7.16 -12.34 -16.42
CA ASP A 253 7.38 -13.60 -15.72
C ASP A 253 8.64 -13.58 -14.83
N ALA A 254 8.96 -14.70 -14.19
CA ALA A 254 10.11 -14.84 -13.30
C ALA A 254 11.46 -14.65 -14.01
N GLU A 255 11.50 -14.81 -15.33
CA GLU A 255 12.69 -14.59 -16.16
C GLU A 255 12.75 -13.18 -16.75
N GLY A 256 11.76 -12.33 -16.45
CA GLY A 256 11.67 -10.95 -16.94
C GLY A 256 11.10 -10.82 -18.36
N ARG A 257 10.53 -11.88 -18.93
CA ARG A 257 9.85 -11.80 -20.24
C ARG A 257 8.49 -11.16 -20.06
N ILE A 258 8.13 -10.25 -20.97
CA ILE A 258 6.84 -9.57 -20.94
C ILE A 258 5.73 -10.58 -21.25
N THR A 259 4.78 -10.74 -20.32
CA THR A 259 3.59 -11.60 -20.45
C THR A 259 2.31 -10.79 -20.68
N LEU A 260 2.31 -9.52 -20.26
CA LEU A 260 1.27 -8.54 -20.58
C LEU A 260 1.96 -7.24 -21.00
N ASN A 261 1.82 -6.85 -22.26
CA ASN A 261 2.56 -5.73 -22.85
C ASN A 261 1.73 -4.45 -22.85
N ASP A 262 1.90 -3.64 -21.81
CA ASP A 262 1.34 -2.29 -21.67
C ASP A 262 -0.10 -2.22 -22.16
N VAL A 263 -1.01 -2.95 -21.54
CA VAL A 263 -2.42 -2.95 -21.95
C VAL A 263 -3.18 -1.83 -21.24
N PRO A 264 -4.27 -1.31 -21.82
CA PRO A 264 -5.12 -0.34 -21.14
C PRO A 264 -5.66 -0.90 -19.82
N ASN A 265 -5.65 -0.10 -18.75
CA ASN A 265 -6.08 -0.56 -17.42
C ASN A 265 -7.60 -0.75 -17.30
N ASN A 266 -8.39 -0.16 -18.20
CA ASN A 266 -9.84 -0.33 -18.29
C ASN A 266 -10.24 -1.66 -18.98
N ASP A 267 -9.29 -2.34 -19.61
CA ASP A 267 -9.48 -3.64 -20.26
C ASP A 267 -9.13 -4.84 -19.35
N TYR A 268 -8.89 -4.61 -18.06
CA TYR A 268 -8.37 -5.64 -17.14
C TYR A 268 -9.21 -6.93 -17.12
N LEU A 269 -10.53 -6.86 -17.28
CA LEU A 269 -11.41 -8.04 -17.32
C LEU A 269 -11.13 -9.00 -18.49
N LYS A 270 -10.38 -8.57 -19.52
CA LYS A 270 -9.94 -9.44 -20.63
C LYS A 270 -8.73 -10.29 -20.25
N TYR A 271 -7.98 -9.88 -19.22
CA TYR A 271 -6.67 -10.42 -18.92
C TYR A 271 -6.57 -11.07 -17.54
N PHE A 272 -7.54 -10.86 -16.65
CA PHE A 272 -7.49 -11.40 -15.30
C PHE A 272 -8.72 -12.21 -14.97
N THR A 273 -8.51 -13.33 -14.29
CA THR A 273 -9.56 -14.13 -13.67
C THR A 273 -9.31 -14.21 -12.16
N GLU A 274 -10.37 -14.34 -11.37
CA GLU A 274 -10.28 -14.50 -9.92
C GLU A 274 -10.83 -15.87 -9.50
N GLU A 275 -9.97 -16.72 -8.95
CA GLU A 275 -10.39 -17.98 -8.34
C GLU A 275 -10.78 -17.80 -6.87
N VAL A 276 -11.66 -18.69 -6.39
CA VAL A 276 -12.14 -18.68 -5.00
C VAL A 276 -11.84 -20.02 -4.37
N GLU A 277 -11.24 -19.95 -3.19
CA GLU A 277 -10.91 -21.12 -2.40
C GLU A 277 -11.82 -21.25 -1.18
N LYS A 278 -12.10 -22.49 -0.77
CA LYS A 278 -13.05 -22.76 0.34
C LYS A 278 -12.56 -22.28 1.71
N TRP A 279 -11.28 -21.97 1.83
CA TRP A 279 -10.60 -21.72 3.10
C TRP A 279 -10.24 -20.24 3.33
N SER A 280 -10.53 -19.34 2.40
CA SER A 280 -10.24 -17.91 2.55
C SER A 280 -11.31 -17.05 1.87
N TYR A 281 -11.65 -15.90 2.44
CA TYR A 281 -12.49 -14.91 1.76
C TYR A 281 -11.72 -14.10 0.70
N MET A 282 -10.38 -14.09 0.76
CA MET A 282 -9.55 -13.48 -0.27
C MET A 282 -9.53 -14.39 -1.49
N LYS A 283 -9.78 -13.80 -2.66
CA LYS A 283 -9.69 -14.48 -3.95
C LYS A 283 -8.23 -14.63 -4.40
N PHE A 284 -8.01 -15.45 -5.43
CA PHE A 284 -6.72 -15.76 -6.00
C PHE A 284 -6.70 -15.29 -7.46
N PRO A 285 -6.29 -14.03 -7.74
CA PRO A 285 -6.24 -13.51 -9.09
C PRO A 285 -5.07 -14.12 -9.88
N TYR A 286 -5.28 -14.35 -11.16
CA TYR A 286 -4.26 -14.81 -12.11
C TYR A 286 -4.50 -14.22 -13.51
N LEU A 287 -3.45 -14.24 -14.33
CA LEU A 287 -3.47 -13.85 -15.75
C LEU A 287 -4.02 -14.98 -16.62
#